data_AF-A0A6G0VUN2-F1
#
_entry.id   AF-A0A6G0VUN2-F1
#
_cell.length_a   1.000
_cell.length_b   1.000
_cell.length_c   1.000
_cell.angle_alpha   90.00
_cell.angle_beta   90.00
_cell.angle_gamma   90.00
#
_symmetry.space_group_name_H-M   'P 1'
#
loop_
_entity.id
_entity.type
_entity.pdbx_description
1 polymer ?
#
loop_
_entity_poly.entity_id
_entity_poly.type
_entity_poly.pdbx_seq_one_letter_code
_entity_poly.pdbx_strand_id
1 'polypeptide(L)'
;LKLEIGSIKEINLTLNIDGLPISRSNQSCFWPIMISELRLKQKVFIVGVFHGYGKPKCPNEYLEEFISELVPLINNGFLTEEGEVIPVVLSALICDAPAKSFVLCTSGHTAYGSCSKCTIIGKYINNRLCFPSDEEYSEFNLRSDEDFSKFLYKNKYQHGISIFTTSVPSFGSVSCVPLDYCHVVCLGVMKKLIYLWVKGPRFLKLKPSDITVISEKLIEMQQYTPKDFARKPRALSEFLNWKATEFRQFLLYTGPVVLKSVLKSEYYDHFIILHVSISILFQNLYGEYLVSHNVHNLLHLSDDVKKYGALDKLLQKSQHPLQQLTKRYIERENSLNNCEQECQSKIVHKNEYSDGPVTLDFVDLNIKQYKTFSNGRLRLFKLKI
;
A
#
# COMPACT_ATOMS: atom_id res chain seq x y z
N LEU A 1 9.62 -6.56 -30.37
CA LEU A 1 9.32 -5.40 -29.49
C LEU A 1 10.07 -4.20 -30.06
N LYS A 2 9.37 -3.17 -30.57
CA LYS A 2 10.04 -1.90 -30.91
C LYS A 2 9.99 -1.02 -29.67
N LEU A 3 11.08 -1.01 -28.90
CA LEU A 3 11.34 0.06 -27.94
C LEU A 3 11.62 1.32 -28.79
N GLU A 4 11.02 2.46 -28.46
CA GLU A 4 11.53 3.74 -28.96
C GLU A 4 12.87 3.99 -28.23
N ILE A 5 13.94 3.48 -28.84
CA ILE A 5 15.30 3.52 -28.31
C ILE A 5 15.81 4.95 -28.54
N GLY A 6 15.59 5.84 -27.58
CA GLY A 6 16.64 6.80 -27.28
C GLY A 6 17.89 6.00 -26.88
N SER A 7 19.09 6.43 -27.29
CA SER A 7 20.34 5.67 -27.11
C SER A 7 20.45 5.05 -25.71
N ILE A 8 20.24 3.74 -25.60
CA ILE A 8 20.28 3.03 -24.33
C ILE A 8 21.76 2.94 -23.91
N LYS A 9 22.14 3.73 -22.90
CA LYS A 9 23.54 3.78 -22.41
C LYS A 9 23.95 2.56 -21.59
N GLU A 10 23.00 1.90 -20.93
CA GLU A 10 23.23 0.73 -20.08
C GLU A 10 21.92 -0.02 -19.85
N ILE A 11 21.98 -1.31 -19.52
CA ILE A 11 20.86 -2.16 -19.10
C ILE A 11 21.00 -2.43 -17.60
N ASN A 12 20.05 -1.92 -16.81
CA ASN A 12 20.03 -2.08 -15.35
C ASN A 12 19.06 -3.20 -14.95
N LEU A 13 19.62 -4.36 -14.63
CA LEU A 13 18.87 -5.54 -14.22
C LEU A 13 18.64 -5.52 -12.71
N THR A 14 17.41 -5.85 -12.32
CA THR A 14 17.02 -6.11 -10.93
C THR A 14 16.52 -7.53 -10.82
N LEU A 15 16.96 -8.25 -9.79
CA LEU A 15 16.63 -9.65 -9.56
C LEU A 15 15.70 -9.79 -8.37
N ASN A 16 14.66 -10.60 -8.50
CA ASN A 16 13.76 -10.97 -7.42
C ASN A 16 13.71 -12.49 -7.28
N ILE A 17 13.83 -12.96 -6.03
CA ILE A 17 13.72 -14.36 -5.67
C ILE A 17 12.78 -14.46 -4.48
N ASP A 18 11.77 -15.31 -4.59
CA ASP A 18 10.77 -15.55 -3.55
C ASP A 18 10.34 -17.02 -3.54
N GLY A 19 9.84 -17.50 -2.41
CA GLY A 19 9.26 -18.82 -2.27
C GLY A 19 7.74 -18.78 -2.44
N LEU A 20 7.22 -19.51 -3.43
CA LEU A 20 5.79 -19.61 -3.71
C LEU A 20 5.25 -21.01 -3.36
N PRO A 21 4.50 -21.18 -2.25
CA PRO A 21 3.85 -22.46 -1.97
C PRO A 21 2.76 -22.74 -3.02
N ILE A 22 2.80 -23.94 -3.61
CA ILE A 22 1.85 -24.38 -4.65
C ILE A 22 0.63 -25.03 -4.00
N SER A 23 0.87 -25.81 -2.95
CA SER A 23 -0.18 -26.48 -2.20
C SER A 23 -0.20 -26.00 -0.77
N ARG A 24 -1.39 -26.03 -0.17
CA ARG A 24 -1.58 -25.85 1.28
C ARG A 24 -1.49 -27.18 2.05
N SER A 25 -1.57 -28.31 1.35
CA SER A 25 -1.62 -29.66 1.94
C SER A 25 -0.29 -30.41 1.92
N ASN A 26 0.71 -29.93 1.17
CA ASN A 26 2.06 -30.50 1.17
C ASN A 26 3.11 -29.37 1.08
N GLN A 27 4.39 -29.74 1.19
CA GLN A 27 5.50 -28.77 1.15
C GLN A 27 5.89 -28.35 -0.28
N SER A 28 5.07 -28.65 -1.29
CA SER A 28 5.42 -28.30 -2.68
C SER A 28 5.44 -26.78 -2.88
N CYS A 29 6.56 -26.28 -3.40
CA CYS A 29 6.77 -24.87 -3.67
C CYS A 29 7.60 -24.64 -4.93
N PHE A 30 7.39 -23.48 -5.54
CA PHE A 30 8.29 -22.92 -6.54
C PHE A 30 9.23 -21.90 -5.92
N TRP A 31 10.45 -21.84 -6.43
CA TRP A 31 11.39 -20.77 -6.19
C TRP A 31 11.77 -20.19 -7.57
N PRO A 32 11.02 -19.20 -8.06
CA PRO A 32 11.34 -18.51 -9.30
C PRO A 32 12.54 -17.55 -9.13
N ILE A 33 13.33 -17.45 -10.18
CA ILE A 33 14.30 -16.39 -10.43
C ILE A 33 13.63 -15.43 -11.42
N MET A 34 13.37 -14.21 -10.98
CA MET A 34 12.68 -13.20 -11.76
C MET A 34 13.57 -12.00 -12.00
N ILE A 35 13.57 -11.48 -13.23
CA ILE A 35 14.37 -10.31 -13.60
C ILE A 35 13.47 -9.19 -14.13
N SER A 36 13.84 -7.96 -13.85
CA SER A 36 13.22 -6.78 -14.42
C SER A 36 14.28 -5.76 -14.77
N GLU A 37 14.09 -5.04 -15.87
CA GLU A 37 14.93 -3.92 -16.25
C GLU A 37 14.27 -2.62 -15.72
N LEU A 38 15.07 -1.75 -15.10
CA LEU A 38 14.59 -0.59 -14.36
C LEU A 38 13.69 0.37 -15.17
N ARG A 39 13.96 0.55 -16.46
CA ARG A 39 13.21 1.40 -17.39
C ARG A 39 12.01 0.69 -18.00
N LEU A 40 12.02 -0.64 -18.10
CA LEU A 40 10.88 -1.45 -18.58
C LEU A 40 9.72 -1.53 -17.57
N LYS A 41 9.71 -0.65 -16.55
CA LYS A 41 8.66 -0.34 -15.57
C LYS A 41 7.46 -1.31 -15.64
N GLN A 42 7.43 -2.23 -14.68
CA GLN A 42 6.38 -3.24 -14.44
C GLN A 42 6.45 -4.53 -15.28
N LYS A 43 7.44 -4.69 -16.18
CA LYS A 43 7.69 -5.99 -16.80
C LYS A 43 8.68 -6.81 -15.99
N VAL A 44 8.17 -7.90 -15.42
CA VAL A 44 8.96 -8.91 -14.71
C VAL A 44 8.97 -10.16 -15.57
N PHE A 45 10.15 -10.72 -15.81
CA PHE A 45 10.36 -11.93 -16.57
C PHE A 45 10.82 -13.04 -15.65
N ILE A 46 10.27 -14.23 -15.79
CA ILE A 46 10.79 -15.43 -15.12
C ILE A 46 11.89 -15.99 -16.00
N VAL A 47 13.10 -16.13 -15.46
CA VAL A 47 14.27 -16.67 -16.17
C VAL A 47 14.65 -18.07 -15.69
N GLY A 48 14.19 -18.47 -14.49
CA GLY A 48 14.37 -19.82 -13.98
C GLY A 48 13.31 -20.13 -12.92
N VAL A 49 12.99 -21.41 -12.76
CA VAL A 49 12.07 -21.88 -11.71
C VAL A 49 12.59 -23.19 -11.14
N PHE A 50 12.85 -23.20 -9.84
CA PHE A 50 13.00 -24.44 -9.10
C PHE A 50 11.65 -24.95 -8.60
N HIS A 51 11.42 -26.25 -8.71
CA HIS A 51 10.29 -26.95 -8.09
C HIS A 51 10.81 -27.99 -7.10
N GLY A 52 10.21 -28.02 -5.91
CA GLY A 52 10.53 -29.05 -4.94
C GLY A 52 9.53 -29.11 -3.79
N TYR A 53 9.73 -30.09 -2.92
CA TYR A 53 8.99 -30.24 -1.65
C TYR A 53 9.71 -29.48 -0.54
N GLY A 54 9.84 -28.16 -0.71
CA GLY A 54 10.54 -27.26 0.18
C GLY A 54 11.53 -26.37 -0.57
N LYS A 55 12.19 -25.48 0.17
CA LYS A 55 13.23 -24.60 -0.38
C LYS A 55 14.39 -25.41 -0.98
N PRO A 56 15.09 -24.88 -2.00
CA PRO A 56 16.30 -25.52 -2.50
C PRO A 56 17.30 -25.74 -1.36
N LYS A 57 18.02 -26.85 -1.39
CA LYS A 57 18.93 -27.23 -0.29
C LYS A 57 20.20 -26.38 -0.29
N CYS A 58 20.78 -26.16 -1.47
CA CYS A 58 21.99 -25.39 -1.68
C CYS A 58 21.64 -24.14 -2.52
N PRO A 59 21.83 -22.91 -1.99
CA PRO A 59 21.54 -21.69 -2.73
C PRO A 59 22.46 -21.50 -3.93
N ASN A 60 23.73 -21.94 -3.84
CA ASN A 60 24.69 -21.79 -4.93
C ASN A 60 24.37 -22.71 -6.10
N GLU A 61 24.05 -24.00 -5.86
CA GLU A 61 23.59 -24.93 -6.91
C GLU A 61 22.30 -24.44 -7.57
N TYR A 62 21.35 -23.92 -6.76
CA TYR A 62 20.10 -23.35 -7.26
C TYR A 62 20.33 -22.16 -8.22
N LEU A 63 21.39 -21.39 -8.03
CA LEU A 63 21.67 -20.18 -8.80
C LEU A 63 22.73 -20.38 -9.90
N GLU A 64 23.38 -21.54 -9.95
CA GLU A 64 24.55 -21.78 -10.78
C GLU A 64 24.29 -21.53 -12.26
N GLU A 65 23.23 -22.16 -12.82
CA GLU A 65 22.86 -22.00 -14.22
C GLU A 65 22.59 -20.52 -14.56
N PHE A 66 21.77 -19.83 -13.75
CA PHE A 66 21.46 -18.41 -13.95
C PHE A 66 22.71 -17.52 -13.91
N ILE A 67 23.61 -17.73 -12.95
CA ILE A 67 24.83 -16.92 -12.82
C ILE A 67 25.81 -17.21 -13.96
N SER A 68 25.87 -18.47 -14.42
CA SER A 68 26.72 -18.86 -15.55
C SER A 68 26.36 -18.13 -16.86
N GLU A 69 25.08 -17.78 -17.05
CA GLU A 69 24.60 -16.97 -18.18
C GLU A 69 24.73 -15.45 -17.92
N LEU A 70 24.48 -15.02 -16.68
CA LEU A 70 24.51 -13.60 -16.30
C LEU A 70 25.92 -13.01 -16.35
N VAL A 71 26.94 -13.74 -15.89
CA VAL A 71 28.31 -13.22 -15.78
C VAL A 71 28.91 -12.87 -17.16
N PRO A 72 28.83 -13.72 -18.19
CA PRO A 72 29.24 -13.35 -19.55
C PRO A 72 28.48 -12.13 -20.08
N LEU A 73 27.17 -12.04 -19.79
CA LEU A 73 26.35 -10.90 -20.22
C LEU A 73 26.80 -9.58 -19.57
N ILE A 74 27.17 -9.60 -18.29
CA ILE A 74 27.73 -8.43 -17.58
C ILE A 74 29.11 -8.05 -18.13
N ASN A 75 29.99 -9.03 -18.32
CA ASN A 75 31.36 -8.78 -18.76
C ASN A 75 31.47 -8.31 -20.21
N ASN A 76 30.66 -8.88 -21.10
CA ASN A 76 30.74 -8.62 -22.54
C ASN A 76 29.74 -7.55 -23.00
N GLY A 77 28.74 -7.24 -22.17
CA GLY A 77 27.60 -6.43 -22.57
C GLY A 77 26.62 -7.18 -23.50
N PHE A 78 25.56 -6.48 -23.87
CA PHE A 78 24.54 -6.95 -24.81
C PHE A 78 24.82 -6.40 -26.21
N LEU A 79 25.09 -7.28 -27.18
CA LEU A 79 25.29 -6.90 -28.58
C LEU A 79 23.94 -6.71 -29.28
N THR A 80 23.68 -5.51 -29.78
CA THR A 80 22.45 -5.22 -30.54
C THR A 80 22.54 -5.70 -31.98
N GLU A 81 21.40 -5.76 -32.67
CA GLU A 81 21.33 -6.09 -34.10
C GLU A 81 22.12 -5.08 -34.97
N GLU A 82 22.23 -3.84 -34.50
CA GLU A 82 22.99 -2.76 -35.13
C GLU A 82 24.51 -2.83 -34.86
N GLY A 83 24.96 -3.80 -34.06
CA GLY A 83 26.38 -4.01 -33.71
C GLY A 83 26.88 -3.16 -32.54
N GLU A 84 25.99 -2.46 -31.83
CA GLU A 84 26.36 -1.71 -30.63
C GLU A 84 26.45 -2.64 -29.42
N VAL A 85 27.45 -2.44 -28.56
CA VAL A 85 27.57 -3.18 -27.29
C VAL A 85 27.06 -2.31 -26.16
N ILE A 86 25.99 -2.75 -25.52
CA ILE A 86 25.34 -2.06 -24.41
C ILE A 86 25.79 -2.69 -23.09
N PRO A 87 26.40 -1.93 -22.16
CA PRO A 87 26.77 -2.44 -20.84
C PRO A 87 25.57 -3.01 -20.07
N VAL A 88 25.78 -4.12 -19.37
CA VAL A 88 24.76 -4.77 -18.53
C VAL A 88 25.24 -4.80 -17.09
N VAL A 89 24.38 -4.39 -16.15
CA VAL A 89 24.68 -4.36 -14.72
C VAL A 89 23.56 -5.03 -13.94
N LEU A 90 23.90 -5.85 -12.94
CA LEU A 90 22.97 -6.29 -11.91
C LEU A 90 22.93 -5.25 -10.78
N SER A 91 21.96 -4.35 -10.83
CA SER A 91 21.87 -3.20 -9.93
C SER A 91 21.34 -3.56 -8.54
N ALA A 92 20.41 -4.53 -8.45
CA ALA A 92 19.80 -4.88 -7.18
C ALA A 92 19.31 -6.33 -7.08
N LEU A 93 19.41 -6.89 -5.87
CA LEU A 93 18.76 -8.13 -5.45
C LEU A 93 17.64 -7.83 -4.45
N ILE A 94 16.40 -7.96 -4.91
CA ILE A 94 15.17 -7.64 -4.17
C ILE A 94 14.57 -8.93 -3.64
N CYS A 95 14.72 -9.19 -2.35
CA CYS A 95 14.18 -10.38 -1.69
C CYS A 95 13.50 -10.01 -0.37
N ASP A 96 12.54 -10.84 0.05
CA ASP A 96 12.08 -10.82 1.44
C ASP A 96 13.20 -11.29 2.39
N ALA A 97 13.01 -11.14 3.71
CA ALA A 97 14.09 -11.44 4.65
C ALA A 97 14.52 -12.93 4.66
N PRO A 98 13.60 -13.91 4.64
CA PRO A 98 13.93 -15.32 4.43
C PRO A 98 14.72 -15.62 3.15
N ALA A 99 14.21 -15.22 1.98
CA ALA A 99 14.87 -15.49 0.70
C ALA A 99 16.24 -14.81 0.62
N LYS A 100 16.35 -13.56 1.11
CA LYS A 100 17.62 -12.85 1.23
C LYS A 100 18.65 -13.63 2.07
N SER A 101 18.25 -14.11 3.25
CA SER A 101 19.16 -14.87 4.11
C SER A 101 19.64 -16.17 3.47
N PHE A 102 18.76 -16.82 2.70
CA PHE A 102 19.07 -18.03 1.97
C PHE A 102 20.07 -17.79 0.84
N VAL A 103 19.77 -16.87 -0.10
CA VAL A 103 20.61 -16.66 -1.29
C VAL A 103 21.96 -16.01 -0.98
N LEU A 104 22.05 -15.23 0.11
CA LEU A 104 23.31 -14.61 0.56
C LEU A 104 24.08 -15.44 1.58
N CYS A 105 23.56 -16.62 1.97
CA CYS A 105 24.16 -17.46 3.01
C CYS A 105 24.36 -16.72 4.35
N THR A 106 23.39 -15.91 4.76
CA THR A 106 23.44 -15.10 5.99
C THR A 106 22.41 -15.54 7.03
N SER A 107 22.54 -15.02 8.25
CA SER A 107 21.60 -15.28 9.32
C SER A 107 20.19 -14.78 8.99
N GLY A 108 19.19 -15.60 9.33
CA GLY A 108 17.78 -15.24 9.15
C GLY A 108 17.32 -14.12 10.08
N HIS A 109 16.15 -13.54 9.77
CA HIS A 109 15.56 -12.39 10.48
C HIS A 109 15.24 -12.61 11.96
N THR A 110 15.28 -13.85 12.45
CA THR A 110 15.07 -14.20 13.87
C THR A 110 16.38 -14.35 14.67
N ALA A 111 17.54 -14.24 14.02
CA ALA A 111 18.83 -14.36 14.69
C ALA A 111 19.21 -13.07 15.44
N TYR A 112 20.02 -13.20 16.49
CA TYR A 112 20.52 -12.07 17.28
C TYR A 112 21.23 -11.02 16.43
N GLY A 113 22.15 -11.42 15.55
CA GLY A 113 22.87 -10.55 14.62
C GLY A 113 22.23 -10.42 13.23
N SER A 114 20.89 -10.40 13.15
CA SER A 114 20.14 -10.54 11.89
C SER A 114 20.06 -9.30 11.00
N CYS A 115 20.41 -8.10 11.51
CA CYS A 115 20.42 -6.90 10.69
C CYS A 115 21.35 -7.10 9.49
N SER A 116 20.92 -6.76 8.27
CA SER A 116 21.77 -6.90 7.07
C SER A 116 22.62 -5.67 6.77
N LYS A 117 22.47 -4.59 7.55
CA LYS A 117 23.12 -3.29 7.29
C LYS A 117 24.12 -2.87 8.36
N CYS A 118 23.97 -3.31 9.60
CA CYS A 118 24.93 -3.03 10.68
C CYS A 118 25.10 -4.19 11.67
N THR A 119 26.25 -4.22 12.36
CA THR A 119 26.66 -5.34 13.23
C THR A 119 25.94 -5.40 14.58
N ILE A 120 24.82 -4.68 14.74
CA ILE A 120 24.04 -4.66 15.98
C ILE A 120 23.58 -6.07 16.37
N ILE A 121 23.68 -6.37 17.65
CA ILE A 121 23.23 -7.63 18.25
C ILE A 121 21.95 -7.34 19.04
N GLY A 122 20.85 -7.97 18.65
CA GLY A 122 19.58 -7.86 19.37
C GLY A 122 19.63 -8.55 20.73
N LYS A 123 18.66 -8.25 21.60
CA LYS A 123 18.49 -8.91 22.91
C LYS A 123 17.09 -9.48 23.06
N TYR A 124 16.98 -10.56 23.83
CA TYR A 124 15.68 -11.11 24.19
C TYR A 124 15.09 -10.34 25.36
N ILE A 125 13.98 -9.65 25.11
CA ILE A 125 13.21 -8.91 26.10
C ILE A 125 11.77 -9.41 26.02
N ASN A 126 11.20 -9.86 27.14
CA ASN A 126 9.84 -10.39 27.21
C ASN A 126 9.55 -11.47 26.14
N ASN A 127 10.47 -12.44 25.98
CA ASN A 127 10.42 -13.52 24.99
C ASN A 127 10.36 -13.05 23.53
N ARG A 128 10.91 -11.86 23.24
CA ARG A 128 11.01 -11.31 21.89
C ARG A 128 12.41 -10.80 21.63
N LEU A 129 12.93 -11.09 20.44
CA LEU A 129 14.16 -10.45 19.97
C LEU A 129 13.88 -8.97 19.66
N CYS A 130 14.64 -8.08 20.28
CA CYS A 130 14.50 -6.63 20.22
C CYS A 130 15.84 -5.96 19.93
N PHE A 131 15.79 -4.77 19.35
CA PHE A 131 16.96 -3.91 19.06
C PHE A 131 16.73 -2.54 19.72
N PRO A 132 16.91 -2.43 21.06
CA PRO A 132 16.74 -1.17 21.77
C PRO A 132 17.84 -0.17 21.37
N SER A 133 17.52 1.13 21.45
CA SER A 133 18.36 2.23 20.98
C SER A 133 19.09 2.97 22.12
N ASP A 134 19.23 2.36 23.28
CA ASP A 134 19.80 3.00 24.48
C ASP A 134 21.32 3.23 24.31
N GLU A 135 21.89 4.22 25.00
CA GLU A 135 23.31 4.66 24.86
C GLU A 135 24.33 3.52 25.07
N GLU A 136 23.98 2.47 25.80
CA GLU A 136 24.82 1.29 26.02
C GLU A 136 24.92 0.36 24.78
N TYR A 137 24.15 0.64 23.71
CA TYR A 137 23.98 -0.20 22.50
C TYR A 137 24.40 0.48 21.19
N SER A 138 25.05 1.64 21.27
CA SER A 138 25.47 2.41 20.09
C SER A 138 26.75 1.91 19.41
N GLU A 139 27.45 0.93 19.98
CA GLU A 139 28.66 0.37 19.35
C GLU A 139 28.31 -0.71 18.32
N PHE A 140 27.89 -0.29 17.13
CA PHE A 140 27.81 -1.14 15.95
C PHE A 140 28.42 -0.44 14.75
N ASN A 141 29.01 -1.23 13.86
CA ASN A 141 29.56 -0.74 12.60
C ASN A 141 28.57 -1.01 11.48
N LEU A 142 28.53 -0.12 10.48
CA LEU A 142 27.89 -0.44 9.21
C LEU A 142 28.63 -1.59 8.56
N ARG A 143 27.88 -2.50 7.92
CA ARG A 143 28.51 -3.51 7.08
C ARG A 143 28.98 -2.89 5.78
N SER A 144 30.16 -3.30 5.33
CA SER A 144 30.71 -2.91 4.04
C SER A 144 30.71 -4.08 3.07
N ASP A 145 30.67 -3.80 1.76
CA ASP A 145 30.81 -4.83 0.74
C ASP A 145 32.20 -5.49 0.80
N GLU A 146 33.23 -4.75 1.18
CA GLU A 146 34.61 -5.25 1.28
C GLU A 146 34.80 -6.25 2.42
N ASP A 147 34.27 -5.96 3.62
CA ASP A 147 34.32 -6.92 4.72
C ASP A 147 33.46 -8.16 4.42
N PHE A 148 32.32 -7.96 3.74
CA PHE A 148 31.43 -9.04 3.36
C PHE A 148 32.10 -9.99 2.34
N SER A 149 32.80 -9.45 1.34
CA SER A 149 33.50 -10.24 0.32
C SER A 149 34.70 -10.99 0.89
N LYS A 150 35.39 -10.41 1.88
CA LYS A 150 36.45 -11.06 2.67
C LYS A 150 35.92 -12.05 3.72
N PHE A 151 34.61 -12.27 3.78
CA PHE A 151 33.94 -13.19 4.70
C PHE A 151 34.21 -12.88 6.19
N LEU A 152 34.40 -11.61 6.54
CA LEU A 152 34.78 -11.19 7.90
C LEU A 152 33.63 -11.28 8.91
N TYR A 153 32.38 -11.44 8.45
CA TYR A 153 31.22 -11.62 9.33
C TYR A 153 30.87 -13.08 9.60
N LYS A 154 31.81 -14.01 9.33
CA LYS A 154 31.67 -15.45 9.60
C LYS A 154 31.21 -15.72 11.05
N ASN A 155 30.39 -16.75 11.23
CA ASN A 155 29.85 -17.24 12.51
C ASN A 155 28.88 -16.29 13.24
N LYS A 156 28.93 -14.98 12.98
CA LYS A 156 28.01 -13.99 13.56
C LYS A 156 26.84 -13.65 12.63
N TYR A 157 27.11 -13.55 11.33
CA TYR A 157 26.13 -13.16 10.32
C TYR A 157 26.25 -13.98 9.03
N GLN A 158 27.47 -14.26 8.55
CA GLN A 158 27.69 -15.10 7.36
C GLN A 158 27.92 -16.56 7.77
N HIS A 159 27.24 -17.47 7.08
CA HIS A 159 27.33 -18.93 7.27
C HIS A 159 27.96 -19.64 6.07
N GLY A 160 28.07 -18.95 4.94
CA GLY A 160 28.74 -19.41 3.73
C GLY A 160 28.96 -18.25 2.77
N ILE A 161 29.62 -18.53 1.66
CA ILE A 161 29.88 -17.54 0.62
C ILE A 161 28.86 -17.74 -0.50
N SER A 162 28.10 -16.69 -0.79
CA SER A 162 27.12 -16.68 -1.88
C SER A 162 27.80 -16.58 -3.23
N ILE A 163 27.27 -17.28 -4.23
CA ILE A 163 27.71 -17.17 -5.63
C ILE A 163 27.60 -15.74 -6.18
N PHE A 164 26.68 -14.91 -5.64
CA PHE A 164 26.61 -13.49 -5.98
C PHE A 164 27.89 -12.74 -5.59
N THR A 165 28.43 -13.02 -4.40
CA THR A 165 29.62 -12.36 -3.87
C THR A 165 30.88 -12.76 -4.65
N THR A 166 30.97 -14.01 -5.11
CA THR A 166 32.20 -14.53 -5.74
C THR A 166 32.22 -14.36 -7.25
N SER A 167 31.06 -14.44 -7.89
CA SER A 167 31.00 -14.65 -9.34
C SER A 167 30.44 -13.45 -10.09
N VAL A 168 29.61 -12.61 -9.46
CA VAL A 168 28.99 -11.46 -10.14
C VAL A 168 29.89 -10.23 -10.02
N PRO A 169 30.46 -9.72 -11.13
CA PRO A 169 31.33 -8.56 -11.10
C PRO A 169 30.62 -7.33 -10.55
N SER A 170 31.31 -6.55 -9.72
CA SER A 170 30.83 -5.26 -9.18
C SER A 170 29.53 -5.34 -8.37
N PHE A 171 29.10 -6.54 -7.95
CA PHE A 171 27.92 -6.71 -7.11
C PHE A 171 28.26 -6.62 -5.62
N GLY A 172 27.71 -5.62 -4.93
CA GLY A 172 27.85 -5.47 -3.49
C GLY A 172 26.77 -6.23 -2.71
N SER A 173 27.14 -7.31 -2.03
CA SER A 173 26.20 -8.11 -1.21
C SER A 173 25.60 -7.35 -0.02
N VAL A 174 26.10 -6.16 0.31
CA VAL A 174 25.49 -5.23 1.26
C VAL A 174 24.79 -4.09 0.53
N SER A 175 25.45 -3.41 -0.40
CA SER A 175 24.93 -2.18 -1.04
C SER A 175 23.84 -2.47 -2.09
N CYS A 176 24.00 -3.51 -2.91
CA CYS A 176 23.05 -3.91 -3.96
C CYS A 176 21.85 -4.72 -3.43
N VAL A 177 21.73 -4.89 -2.12
CA VAL A 177 20.63 -5.65 -1.49
C VAL A 177 19.77 -4.70 -0.64
N PRO A 178 18.75 -4.05 -1.21
CA PRO A 178 17.92 -3.09 -0.49
C PRO A 178 17.05 -3.76 0.59
N LEU A 179 16.58 -2.94 1.54
CA LEU A 179 15.49 -3.33 2.42
C LEU A 179 14.17 -3.09 1.71
N ASP A 180 13.29 -4.09 1.73
CA ASP A 180 12.01 -3.98 1.04
C ASP A 180 10.99 -3.15 1.86
N TYR A 181 10.50 -2.07 1.25
CA TYR A 181 9.50 -1.16 1.84
C TYR A 181 8.21 -1.90 2.23
N CYS A 182 7.77 -2.85 1.41
CA CYS A 182 6.55 -3.61 1.64
C CYS A 182 6.66 -4.45 2.92
N HIS A 183 7.79 -5.12 3.14
CA HIS A 183 8.02 -5.95 4.33
C HIS A 183 8.37 -5.13 5.58
N VAL A 184 9.18 -4.07 5.45
CA VAL A 184 9.64 -3.28 6.60
C VAL A 184 8.55 -2.32 7.08
N VAL A 185 7.95 -1.54 6.18
CA VAL A 185 7.01 -0.48 6.55
C VAL A 185 5.58 -1.00 6.58
N CYS A 186 5.10 -1.61 5.48
CA CYS A 186 3.69 -1.97 5.36
C CYS A 186 3.34 -3.19 6.22
N LEU A 187 3.96 -4.34 5.96
CA LEU A 187 3.74 -5.59 6.70
C LEU A 187 4.48 -5.64 8.04
N GLY A 188 5.49 -4.79 8.23
CA GLY A 188 6.27 -4.68 9.46
C GLY A 188 5.67 -3.64 10.40
N VAL A 189 6.07 -2.38 10.26
CA VAL A 189 5.71 -1.29 11.20
C VAL A 189 4.21 -1.02 11.22
N MET A 190 3.58 -0.79 10.08
CA MET A 190 2.16 -0.40 10.03
C MET A 190 1.26 -1.52 10.56
N LYS A 191 1.49 -2.76 10.13
CA LYS A 191 0.79 -3.93 10.67
C LYS A 191 1.00 -4.08 12.19
N LYS A 192 2.23 -3.84 12.69
CA LYS A 192 2.54 -3.90 14.13
C LYS A 192 1.80 -2.82 14.92
N LEU A 193 1.72 -1.59 14.41
CA LEU A 193 0.96 -0.50 15.03
C LEU A 193 -0.53 -0.85 15.13
N ILE A 194 -1.15 -1.30 14.03
CA ILE A 194 -2.55 -1.74 14.05
C ILE A 194 -2.74 -2.92 15.00
N TYR A 195 -1.80 -3.88 15.02
CA TYR A 195 -1.87 -4.99 15.96
C TYR A 195 -1.86 -4.51 17.41
N LEU A 196 -1.01 -3.53 17.75
CA LEU A 196 -0.97 -2.95 19.10
C LEU A 196 -2.30 -2.27 19.45
N TRP A 197 -2.90 -1.54 18.52
CA TRP A 197 -4.17 -0.84 18.72
C TRP A 197 -5.37 -1.80 18.79
N VAL A 198 -5.36 -2.92 18.05
CA VAL A 198 -6.53 -3.83 17.95
C VAL A 198 -6.42 -5.04 18.89
N LYS A 199 -5.21 -5.59 19.07
CA LYS A 199 -4.95 -6.83 19.82
C LYS A 199 -3.84 -6.68 20.89
N GLY A 200 -3.28 -5.48 21.08
CA GLY A 200 -2.19 -5.24 22.00
C GLY A 200 -2.60 -5.12 23.48
N PRO A 201 -1.65 -4.71 24.33
CA PRO A 201 -1.89 -4.46 25.75
C PRO A 201 -2.98 -3.41 25.99
N ARG A 202 -3.73 -3.52 27.10
CA ARG A 202 -4.89 -2.68 27.41
C ARG A 202 -4.61 -1.17 27.31
N PHE A 203 -3.42 -0.71 27.67
CA PHE A 203 -3.07 0.71 27.66
C PHE A 203 -2.87 1.32 26.25
N LEU A 204 -2.57 0.47 25.25
CA LEU A 204 -2.43 0.84 23.83
C LEU A 204 -3.67 0.51 23.00
N LYS A 205 -4.54 -0.38 23.51
CA LYS A 205 -5.65 -0.96 22.77
C LYS A 205 -6.83 0.03 22.65
N LEU A 206 -7.38 0.13 21.45
CA LEU A 206 -8.65 0.81 21.18
C LEU A 206 -9.83 0.03 21.76
N LYS A 207 -10.90 0.75 22.10
CA LYS A 207 -12.15 0.11 22.51
C LYS A 207 -12.77 -0.65 21.33
N PRO A 208 -13.57 -1.70 21.56
CA PRO A 208 -14.30 -2.37 20.48
C PRO A 208 -15.21 -1.42 19.68
N SER A 209 -15.82 -0.45 20.34
CA SER A 209 -16.61 0.61 19.69
C SER A 209 -15.75 1.43 18.73
N ASP A 210 -14.55 1.82 19.16
CA ASP A 210 -13.62 2.62 18.36
C ASP A 210 -13.14 1.87 17.11
N ILE A 211 -12.86 0.57 17.25
CA ILE A 211 -12.52 -0.31 16.12
C ILE A 211 -13.68 -0.40 15.13
N THR A 212 -14.92 -0.45 15.63
CA THR A 212 -16.14 -0.47 14.82
C THR A 212 -16.28 0.85 14.05
N VAL A 213 -16.14 2.00 14.73
CA VAL A 213 -16.17 3.32 14.09
C VAL A 213 -15.13 3.45 12.98
N ILE A 214 -13.88 3.02 13.23
CA ILE A 214 -12.84 3.05 12.19
C ILE A 214 -13.21 2.14 11.02
N SER A 215 -13.72 0.94 11.31
CA SER A 215 -14.09 -0.05 10.29
C SER A 215 -15.21 0.47 9.40
N GLU A 216 -16.26 1.07 9.97
CA GLU A 216 -17.38 1.67 9.25
C GLU A 216 -16.91 2.82 8.34
N LYS A 217 -16.07 3.72 8.86
CA LYS A 217 -15.48 4.81 8.05
C LYS A 217 -14.65 4.27 6.88
N LEU A 218 -13.85 3.22 7.09
CA LEU A 218 -13.07 2.59 6.01
C LEU A 218 -13.98 1.98 4.95
N ILE A 219 -15.07 1.32 5.36
CA ILE A 219 -16.07 0.76 4.44
C ILE A 219 -16.76 1.88 3.65
N GLU A 220 -17.16 2.97 4.30
CA GLU A 220 -17.77 4.12 3.65
C GLU A 220 -16.83 4.74 2.58
N MET A 221 -15.52 4.78 2.85
CA MET A 221 -14.51 5.28 1.91
C MET A 221 -14.33 4.42 0.65
N GLN A 222 -14.84 3.18 0.62
CA GLN A 222 -14.72 2.29 -0.54
C GLN A 222 -15.39 2.87 -1.80
N GLN A 223 -16.48 3.64 -1.64
CA GLN A 223 -17.18 4.26 -2.76
C GLN A 223 -16.38 5.41 -3.39
N TYR A 224 -15.49 6.03 -2.61
CA TYR A 224 -14.64 7.14 -3.03
C TYR A 224 -13.24 6.69 -3.46
N THR A 225 -12.95 5.38 -3.41
CA THR A 225 -11.62 4.84 -3.76
C THR A 225 -11.48 4.69 -5.28
N PRO A 226 -10.54 5.41 -5.93
CA PRO A 226 -10.27 5.27 -7.36
C PRO A 226 -9.80 3.87 -7.76
N LYS A 227 -9.93 3.55 -9.06
CA LYS A 227 -9.47 2.27 -9.63
C LYS A 227 -7.93 2.13 -9.61
N ASP A 228 -7.19 3.22 -9.43
CA ASP A 228 -5.73 3.22 -9.34
C ASP A 228 -5.21 2.51 -8.08
N PHE A 229 -6.07 2.38 -7.05
CA PHE A 229 -5.74 1.57 -5.88
C PHE A 229 -5.92 0.08 -6.18
N ALA A 230 -4.86 -0.70 -5.97
CA ALA A 230 -4.90 -2.15 -6.16
C ALA A 230 -5.98 -2.87 -5.34
N ARG A 231 -6.41 -2.28 -4.21
CA ARG A 231 -7.47 -2.79 -3.33
C ARG A 231 -8.25 -1.63 -2.73
N LYS A 232 -9.53 -1.85 -2.46
CA LYS A 232 -10.37 -0.93 -1.69
C LYS A 232 -10.11 -1.11 -0.19
N PRO A 233 -10.32 -0.06 0.65
CA PRO A 233 -10.17 -0.19 2.09
C PRO A 233 -11.11 -1.25 2.66
N ARG A 234 -10.64 -2.05 3.60
CA ARG A 234 -11.46 -3.03 4.34
C ARG A 234 -11.62 -2.61 5.78
N ALA A 235 -12.53 -3.28 6.49
CA ALA A 235 -12.73 -3.08 7.92
C ALA A 235 -11.41 -3.29 8.70
N LEU A 236 -11.18 -2.46 9.72
CA LEU A 236 -9.99 -2.57 10.58
C LEU A 236 -9.98 -3.89 11.35
N SER A 237 -11.16 -4.43 11.68
CA SER A 237 -11.31 -5.75 12.32
C SER A 237 -10.67 -6.90 11.49
N GLU A 238 -10.55 -6.74 10.17
CA GLU A 238 -9.98 -7.73 9.26
C GLU A 238 -8.47 -7.55 9.00
N PHE A 239 -7.79 -6.64 9.71
CA PHE A 239 -6.41 -6.25 9.40
C PHE A 239 -5.41 -7.42 9.31
N LEU A 240 -5.66 -8.54 9.99
CA LEU A 240 -4.82 -9.73 9.90
C LEU A 240 -4.76 -10.33 8.48
N ASN A 241 -5.82 -10.12 7.70
CA ASN A 241 -5.96 -10.57 6.32
C ASN A 241 -5.60 -9.48 5.30
N TRP A 242 -5.19 -8.29 5.76
CA TRP A 242 -4.75 -7.21 4.88
C TRP A 242 -3.43 -7.57 4.20
N LYS A 243 -3.34 -7.20 2.92
CA LYS A 243 -2.13 -7.27 2.11
C LYS A 243 -1.33 -5.98 2.28
N ALA A 244 -0.06 -6.02 1.89
CA ALA A 244 0.82 -4.85 2.00
C ALA A 244 0.26 -3.58 1.37
N THR A 245 -0.42 -3.71 0.22
CA THR A 245 -1.04 -2.58 -0.48
C THR A 245 -2.13 -1.88 0.34
N GLU A 246 -2.82 -2.61 1.21
CA GLU A 246 -3.88 -2.07 2.08
C GLU A 246 -3.27 -1.39 3.31
N PHE A 247 -2.20 -1.95 3.88
CA PHE A 247 -1.42 -1.24 4.90
C PHE A 247 -0.80 0.05 4.34
N ARG A 248 -0.31 0.02 3.09
CA ARG A 248 0.18 1.21 2.38
C ARG A 248 -0.93 2.25 2.20
N GLN A 249 -2.11 1.81 1.73
CA GLN A 249 -3.27 2.69 1.56
C GLN A 249 -3.69 3.31 2.90
N PHE A 250 -3.69 2.51 3.97
CA PHE A 250 -3.99 2.98 5.30
C PHE A 250 -2.97 4.02 5.79
N LEU A 251 -1.67 3.74 5.66
CA LEU A 251 -0.61 4.66 6.09
C LEU A 251 -0.65 5.99 5.33
N LEU A 252 -0.81 5.94 4.01
CA LEU A 252 -0.66 7.12 3.15
C LEU A 252 -1.95 7.90 2.91
N TYR A 253 -3.13 7.30 3.11
CA TYR A 253 -4.39 7.95 2.69
C TYR A 253 -5.47 7.89 3.76
N THR A 254 -5.94 6.69 4.14
CA THR A 254 -7.16 6.59 4.96
C THR A 254 -6.87 6.76 6.46
N GLY A 255 -5.72 6.28 6.93
CA GLY A 255 -5.29 6.32 8.34
C GLY A 255 -5.29 7.71 8.97
N PRO A 256 -4.70 8.75 8.33
CA PRO A 256 -4.72 10.12 8.86
C PRO A 256 -6.14 10.62 9.16
N VAL A 257 -7.12 10.21 8.35
CA VAL A 257 -8.51 10.64 8.52
C VAL A 257 -9.22 9.81 9.59
N VAL A 258 -9.15 8.48 9.49
CA VAL A 258 -9.97 7.59 10.35
C VAL A 258 -9.46 7.49 11.79
N LEU A 259 -8.16 7.74 12.03
CA LEU A 259 -7.56 7.65 13.36
C LEU A 259 -7.72 8.91 14.20
N LYS A 260 -7.89 10.09 13.59
CA LYS A 260 -7.78 11.40 14.27
C LYS A 260 -8.68 11.56 15.48
N SER A 261 -9.94 11.14 15.37
CA SER A 261 -10.93 11.32 16.44
C SER A 261 -11.02 10.13 17.39
N VAL A 262 -10.13 9.14 17.23
CA VAL A 262 -10.25 7.83 17.88
C VAL A 262 -9.00 7.47 18.67
N LEU A 263 -7.83 7.70 18.08
CA LEU A 263 -6.55 7.41 18.70
C LEU A 263 -6.18 8.53 19.69
N LYS A 264 -5.52 8.19 20.80
CA LYS A 264 -4.99 9.21 21.73
C LYS A 264 -4.03 10.15 21.00
N SER A 265 -4.03 11.44 21.35
CA SER A 265 -3.26 12.49 20.64
C SER A 265 -1.81 12.09 20.41
N GLU A 266 -1.11 11.66 21.47
CA GLU A 266 0.31 11.25 21.40
C GLU A 266 0.57 10.16 20.34
N TYR A 267 -0.31 9.16 20.25
CA TYR A 267 -0.16 8.06 19.29
C TYR A 267 -0.57 8.48 17.88
N TYR A 268 -1.53 9.40 17.76
CA TYR A 268 -1.92 9.98 16.48
C TYR A 268 -0.79 10.85 15.92
N ASP A 269 -0.15 11.68 16.75
CA ASP A 269 0.98 12.51 16.36
C ASP A 269 2.16 11.64 15.88
N HIS A 270 2.47 10.55 16.59
CA HIS A 270 3.47 9.57 16.14
C HIS A 270 3.10 8.93 14.80
N PHE A 271 1.83 8.56 14.59
CA PHE A 271 1.37 8.02 13.31
C PHE A 271 1.49 9.06 12.18
N ILE A 272 1.17 10.33 12.44
CA ILE A 272 1.32 11.41 11.46
C ILE A 272 2.78 11.66 11.11
N ILE A 273 3.71 11.59 12.07
CA ILE A 273 5.14 11.67 11.77
C ILE A 273 5.55 10.56 10.80
N LEU A 274 5.12 9.31 11.03
CA LEU A 274 5.39 8.19 10.11
C LEU A 274 4.76 8.42 8.73
N HIS A 275 3.51 8.88 8.68
CA HIS A 275 2.80 9.22 7.44
C HIS A 275 3.59 10.26 6.62
N VAL A 276 3.99 11.38 7.25
CA VAL A 276 4.74 12.45 6.58
C VAL A 276 6.11 11.95 6.14
N SER A 277 6.84 11.25 7.01
CA SER A 277 8.18 10.73 6.71
C SER A 277 8.18 9.80 5.49
N ILE A 278 7.20 8.89 5.44
CA ILE A 278 7.07 7.95 4.32
C ILE A 278 6.53 8.65 3.06
N SER A 279 5.68 9.68 3.20
CA SER A 279 5.21 10.48 2.05
C SER A 279 6.35 11.26 1.40
N ILE A 280 7.26 11.84 2.20
CA ILE A 280 8.47 12.51 1.68
C ILE A 280 9.39 11.48 1.00
N LEU A 281 9.64 10.34 1.65
CA LEU A 281 10.46 9.28 1.06
C LEU A 281 9.85 8.68 -0.21
N PHE A 282 8.53 8.73 -0.37
CA PHE A 282 7.84 8.24 -1.57
C PHE A 282 8.34 8.94 -2.85
N GLN A 283 8.60 10.25 -2.79
CA GLN A 283 9.20 11.00 -3.90
C GLN A 283 10.56 10.42 -4.29
N ASN A 284 11.40 10.14 -3.31
CA ASN A 284 12.74 9.59 -3.54
C ASN A 284 12.72 8.14 -4.02
N LEU A 285 11.72 7.35 -3.60
CA LEU A 285 11.61 5.93 -3.93
C LEU A 285 11.00 5.67 -5.32
N TYR A 286 10.03 6.47 -5.72
CA TYR A 286 9.26 6.23 -6.94
C TYR A 286 9.48 7.29 -8.03
N GLY A 287 10.18 8.38 -7.68
CA GLY A 287 10.55 9.48 -8.57
C GLY A 287 9.53 10.63 -8.53
N GLU A 288 10.03 11.85 -8.73
CA GLU A 288 9.26 13.10 -8.65
C GLU A 288 8.04 13.10 -9.57
N TYR A 289 8.14 12.47 -10.74
CA TYR A 289 7.05 12.36 -11.71
C TYR A 289 5.84 11.54 -11.20
N LEU A 290 6.00 10.72 -10.15
CA LEU A 290 4.91 10.00 -9.48
C LEU A 290 4.38 10.75 -8.24
N VAL A 291 4.99 11.87 -7.88
CA VAL A 291 4.46 12.83 -6.91
C VAL A 291 3.37 13.64 -7.61
N SER A 292 2.24 12.99 -7.87
CA SER A 292 1.05 13.69 -8.35
C SER A 292 0.64 14.80 -7.37
N HIS A 293 -0.12 15.78 -7.84
CA HIS A 293 -0.72 16.83 -7.01
C HIS A 293 -1.32 16.28 -5.70
N ASN A 294 -1.95 15.10 -5.74
CA ASN A 294 -2.55 14.46 -4.56
C ASN A 294 -1.49 13.94 -3.56
N VAL A 295 -0.36 13.43 -4.04
CA VAL A 295 0.75 12.94 -3.19
C VAL A 295 1.49 14.12 -2.55
N HIS A 296 1.71 15.21 -3.30
CA HIS A 296 2.28 16.45 -2.77
C HIS A 296 1.38 17.06 -1.69
N ASN A 297 0.06 17.11 -1.93
CA ASN A 297 -0.89 17.67 -0.99
C ASN A 297 -1.03 16.89 0.32
N LEU A 298 -0.61 15.61 0.39
CA LEU A 298 -0.58 14.87 1.66
C LEU A 298 0.34 15.53 2.71
N LEU A 299 1.40 16.21 2.26
CA LEU A 299 2.30 16.98 3.12
C LEU A 299 1.54 18.10 3.85
N HIS A 300 0.72 18.83 3.11
CA HIS A 300 -0.11 19.93 3.63
C HIS A 300 -1.39 19.45 4.30
N LEU A 301 -1.91 18.28 3.91
CA LEU A 301 -3.16 17.72 4.44
C LEU A 301 -3.05 17.49 5.95
N SER A 302 -1.87 17.07 6.43
CA SER A 302 -1.67 16.88 7.87
C SER A 302 -1.75 18.20 8.66
N ASP A 303 -1.24 19.29 8.11
CA ASP A 303 -1.27 20.63 8.70
C ASP A 303 -2.65 21.28 8.57
N ASP A 304 -3.33 21.10 7.43
CA ASP A 304 -4.69 21.57 7.22
C ASP A 304 -5.69 20.82 8.11
N VAL A 305 -5.51 19.52 8.28
CA VAL A 305 -6.29 18.73 9.24
C VAL A 305 -6.02 19.24 10.66
N LYS A 306 -4.76 19.52 11.05
CA LYS A 306 -4.45 20.10 12.38
C LYS A 306 -5.10 21.47 12.56
N LYS A 307 -5.08 22.32 11.52
CA LYS A 307 -5.56 23.71 11.58
C LYS A 307 -7.08 23.85 11.51
N TYR A 308 -7.75 23.03 10.71
CA TYR A 308 -9.18 23.22 10.40
C TYR A 308 -10.08 22.07 10.84
N GLY A 309 -9.54 21.00 11.42
CA GLY A 309 -10.36 19.88 11.90
C GLY A 309 -10.57 18.81 10.83
N ALA A 310 -11.77 18.21 10.77
CA ALA A 310 -12.09 17.19 9.78
C ALA A 310 -12.49 17.89 8.46
N LEU A 311 -11.71 17.68 7.40
CA LEU A 311 -11.80 18.48 6.17
C LEU A 311 -13.04 18.16 5.31
N ASP A 312 -13.70 17.04 5.57
CA ASP A 312 -15.00 16.64 5.03
C ASP A 312 -16.13 17.62 5.40
N LYS A 313 -15.94 18.44 6.43
CA LYS A 313 -16.93 19.44 6.88
C LYS A 313 -16.73 20.84 6.31
N LEU A 314 -15.62 21.11 5.61
CA LEU A 314 -15.25 22.48 5.24
C LEU A 314 -15.76 22.92 3.88
N LEU A 315 -16.03 22.02 2.93
CA LEU A 315 -16.61 22.38 1.63
C LEU A 315 -17.44 21.23 1.05
N GLN A 316 -18.77 21.40 0.99
CA GLN A 316 -19.63 20.54 0.17
C GLN A 316 -19.40 20.85 -1.32
N LYS A 317 -18.68 19.94 -1.99
CA LYS A 317 -18.52 19.77 -3.45
C LYS A 317 -17.90 20.97 -4.21
N SER A 318 -16.69 20.74 -4.71
CA SER A 318 -15.78 21.68 -5.38
C SER A 318 -16.11 22.05 -6.84
N GLN A 319 -17.36 21.92 -7.30
CA GLN A 319 -17.69 22.31 -8.69
C GLN A 319 -18.21 23.75 -8.78
N HIS A 320 -17.37 24.62 -9.35
CA HIS A 320 -17.65 26.00 -9.77
C HIS A 320 -18.12 26.98 -8.67
N PRO A 321 -17.28 27.26 -7.65
CA PRO A 321 -17.64 28.13 -6.52
C PRO A 321 -18.01 29.56 -6.94
N LEU A 322 -17.35 30.13 -7.96
CA LEU A 322 -17.67 31.46 -8.48
C LEU A 322 -19.01 31.50 -9.21
N GLN A 323 -19.32 30.50 -10.04
CA GLN A 323 -20.62 30.42 -10.73
C GLN A 323 -21.76 30.16 -9.74
N GLN A 324 -21.50 29.45 -8.63
CA GLN A 324 -22.47 29.30 -7.54
C GLN A 324 -22.67 30.61 -6.77
N LEU A 325 -21.61 31.40 -6.54
CA LEU A 325 -21.71 32.74 -5.94
C LEU A 325 -22.49 33.70 -6.85
N THR A 326 -22.23 33.68 -8.16
CA THR A 326 -22.99 34.47 -9.14
C THR A 326 -24.45 34.02 -9.20
N LYS A 327 -24.71 32.71 -9.25
CA LYS A 327 -26.08 32.17 -9.23
C LYS A 327 -26.81 32.50 -7.93
N ARG A 328 -26.13 32.49 -6.77
CA ARG A 328 -26.71 32.88 -5.49
C ARG A 328 -26.94 34.38 -5.36
N TYR A 329 -26.11 35.21 -5.98
CA TYR A 329 -26.33 36.65 -6.03
C TYR A 329 -27.56 36.97 -6.91
N ILE A 330 -27.67 36.31 -8.07
CA ILE A 330 -28.84 36.39 -8.97
C ILE A 330 -30.10 35.82 -8.29
N GLU A 331 -30.00 34.70 -7.57
CA GLU A 331 -31.11 34.13 -6.80
C GLU A 331 -31.54 35.03 -5.64
N ARG A 332 -30.61 35.79 -5.04
CA ARG A 332 -30.91 36.75 -3.97
C ARG A 332 -31.58 38.02 -4.51
N GLU A 333 -31.19 38.51 -5.68
CA GLU A 333 -31.92 39.58 -6.39
C GLU A 333 -33.31 39.11 -6.83
N ASN A 334 -33.43 37.88 -7.36
CA ASN A 334 -34.71 37.32 -7.78
C ASN A 334 -35.63 36.98 -6.59
N SER A 335 -35.08 36.59 -5.43
CA SER A 335 -35.88 36.32 -4.22
C SER A 335 -36.37 37.60 -3.55
N LEU A 336 -35.68 38.73 -3.72
CA LEU A 336 -36.17 40.04 -3.31
C LEU A 336 -37.30 40.53 -4.22
N ASN A 337 -37.29 40.15 -5.51
CA ASN A 337 -38.34 40.50 -6.48
C ASN A 337 -39.55 39.55 -6.46
N ASN A 338 -39.40 38.30 -6.01
CA ASN A 338 -40.46 37.28 -6.06
C ASN A 338 -41.30 37.13 -4.78
N CYS A 339 -41.14 38.01 -3.78
CA CYS A 339 -42.00 37.99 -2.59
C CYS A 339 -43.45 38.45 -2.88
N GLU A 340 -43.75 38.92 -4.10
CA GLU A 340 -45.09 39.36 -4.49
C GLU A 340 -45.84 38.43 -5.45
N GLN A 341 -45.24 37.36 -6.01
CA GLN A 341 -45.94 36.54 -7.02
C GLN A 341 -45.73 35.02 -6.88
N GLU A 342 -46.87 34.32 -6.80
CA GLU A 342 -47.12 32.89 -7.05
C GLU A 342 -47.41 31.97 -5.84
N CYS A 343 -48.57 32.26 -5.24
CA CYS A 343 -49.53 31.24 -4.82
C CYS A 343 -50.27 30.72 -6.08
N GLN A 344 -50.14 29.42 -6.44
CA GLN A 344 -51.15 28.54 -7.10
C GLN A 344 -50.51 27.45 -8.02
N SER A 345 -50.52 26.19 -7.58
CA SER A 345 -50.60 25.06 -8.53
C SER A 345 -51.34 23.87 -7.90
N LYS A 346 -52.52 23.51 -8.45
CA LYS A 346 -53.41 22.43 -7.99
C LYS A 346 -52.90 21.03 -8.40
N ILE A 347 -52.97 20.07 -7.48
CA ILE A 347 -52.65 18.65 -7.69
C ILE A 347 -53.84 17.92 -8.33
N VAL A 348 -53.60 17.00 -9.27
CA VAL A 348 -54.63 16.21 -9.98
C VAL A 348 -54.43 14.70 -9.74
N HIS A 349 -55.47 14.00 -9.28
CA HIS A 349 -55.49 12.55 -9.01
C HIS A 349 -56.07 11.75 -10.18
N LYS A 350 -55.51 10.56 -10.49
CA LYS A 350 -55.96 9.68 -11.60
C LYS A 350 -55.93 8.20 -11.22
N ASN A 351 -56.77 7.41 -11.88
CA ASN A 351 -56.89 5.94 -11.77
C ASN A 351 -57.29 5.46 -10.36
N GLU A 352 -58.58 5.59 -10.04
CA GLU A 352 -59.16 5.10 -8.79
C GLU A 352 -59.06 3.56 -8.71
N TYR A 353 -58.83 3.03 -7.50
CA TYR A 353 -58.65 1.61 -7.24
C TYR A 353 -59.15 1.29 -5.83
N SER A 354 -59.62 0.06 -5.62
CA SER A 354 -60.33 -0.35 -4.40
C SER A 354 -59.71 -1.54 -3.65
N ASP A 355 -58.68 -2.16 -4.21
CA ASP A 355 -58.11 -3.44 -3.71
C ASP A 355 -56.75 -3.24 -2.99
N GLY A 356 -56.41 -2.01 -2.62
CA GLY A 356 -55.19 -1.72 -1.87
C GLY A 356 -55.39 -1.98 -0.36
N PRO A 357 -54.34 -2.41 0.38
CA PRO A 357 -54.45 -2.64 1.80
C PRO A 357 -54.83 -1.33 2.52
N VAL A 358 -55.98 -1.34 3.19
CA VAL A 358 -56.43 -0.26 4.08
C VAL A 358 -56.11 -0.67 5.51
N THR A 359 -55.49 0.22 6.29
CA THR A 359 -55.29 -0.02 7.72
C THR A 359 -56.66 -0.07 8.43
N LEU A 360 -56.81 -0.96 9.41
CA LEU A 360 -58.08 -1.25 10.09
C LEU A 360 -58.82 0.00 10.62
N ASP A 361 -58.08 1.06 10.92
CA ASP A 361 -58.60 2.35 11.40
C ASP A 361 -59.41 3.14 10.36
N PHE A 362 -59.43 2.71 9.09
CA PHE A 362 -60.01 3.47 7.97
C PHE A 362 -61.01 2.68 7.13
N VAL A 363 -61.47 1.52 7.61
CA VAL A 363 -62.37 0.61 6.87
C VAL A 363 -63.80 1.17 6.74
N ASP A 364 -64.26 1.96 7.71
CA ASP A 364 -65.62 2.54 7.72
C ASP A 364 -65.72 3.92 7.05
N LEU A 365 -64.59 4.49 6.64
CA LEU A 365 -64.53 5.74 5.90
C LEU A 365 -64.44 5.38 4.43
N ASN A 366 -65.42 5.81 3.64
CA ASN A 366 -65.58 5.53 2.20
C ASN A 366 -64.45 6.17 1.36
N ILE A 367 -63.19 5.76 1.59
CA ILE A 367 -61.97 6.41 1.10
C ILE A 367 -61.65 5.90 -0.30
N LYS A 368 -61.54 6.85 -1.23
CA LYS A 368 -61.14 6.61 -2.61
C LYS A 368 -59.62 6.49 -2.71
N GLN A 369 -59.10 5.36 -3.19
CA GLN A 369 -57.67 5.19 -3.40
C GLN A 369 -57.32 5.42 -4.88
N TYR A 370 -56.15 5.99 -5.17
CA TYR A 370 -55.72 6.28 -6.54
C TYR A 370 -54.34 5.70 -6.83
N LYS A 371 -54.16 5.07 -7.99
CA LYS A 371 -52.87 4.47 -8.40
C LYS A 371 -51.82 5.51 -8.81
N THR A 372 -52.22 6.72 -9.16
CA THR A 372 -51.28 7.73 -9.68
C THR A 372 -51.71 9.14 -9.30
N PHE A 373 -50.79 9.92 -8.75
CA PHE A 373 -50.95 11.37 -8.60
C PHE A 373 -49.89 12.07 -9.47
N SER A 374 -50.28 13.17 -10.10
CA SER A 374 -49.36 13.98 -10.90
C SER A 374 -49.43 15.43 -10.47
N ASN A 375 -48.30 16.00 -10.08
CA ASN A 375 -48.13 17.44 -9.97
C ASN A 375 -47.09 17.88 -11.01
N GLY A 376 -47.56 18.24 -12.21
CA GLY A 376 -46.83 18.94 -13.28
C GLY A 376 -45.56 18.32 -13.88
N ARG A 377 -44.77 17.52 -13.13
CA ARG A 377 -43.41 17.11 -13.50
C ARG A 377 -42.97 15.71 -13.02
N LEU A 378 -43.76 14.97 -12.25
CA LEU A 378 -43.38 13.62 -11.78
C LEU A 378 -44.56 12.64 -11.79
N ARG A 379 -44.32 11.42 -12.31
CA ARG A 379 -45.22 10.25 -12.19
C ARG A 379 -44.46 9.14 -11.45
N LEU A 380 -45.00 8.65 -10.34
CA LEU A 380 -44.45 7.52 -9.59
C LEU A 380 -45.30 6.26 -9.85
N PHE A 381 -44.64 5.15 -10.17
CA PHE A 381 -45.29 3.83 -10.31
C PHE A 381 -44.77 2.91 -9.20
N LYS A 382 -45.68 2.25 -8.47
CA LYS A 382 -45.33 1.28 -7.41
C LYS A 382 -45.19 -0.12 -8.02
N LEU A 383 -44.05 -0.77 -7.78
CA LEU A 383 -43.79 -2.18 -8.11
C LEU A 383 -44.70 -3.08 -7.25
N LYS A 384 -45.31 -4.08 -7.89
CA LYS A 384 -46.10 -5.16 -7.27
C LYS A 384 -45.12 -6.23 -6.76
N ILE A 385 -45.23 -6.66 -5.50
CA ILE A 385 -44.61 -7.90 -5.02
C ILE A 385 -45.48 -9.07 -5.49
#